data_AF-A0A6S7CZ08-F1
#
_entry.id   AF-A0A6S7CZ08-F1
#
_cell.length_a   1.000
_cell.length_b   1.000
_cell.length_c   1.000
_cell.angle_alpha   90.00
_cell.angle_beta   90.00
_cell.angle_gamma   90.00
#
_symmetry.space_group_name_H-M   'P 1'
#
loop_
_entity.id
_entity.type
_entity.pdbx_description
1 polymer ?
#
loop_
_entity_poly.entity_id
_entity_poly.type
_entity_poly.pdbx_seq_one_letter_code
_entity_poly.pdbx_strand_id
1 'polypeptide(L)'
;MDFATGALAPATDWPGHRCGHPLLPAAPIPAAWAALSRVEAFDEDLTLSVWNGAPEVGLDVAAEGPPMFCIAVFLEGRACMSIDGGVPLNVGSGMAVVQTGERGARGRFQMPGGQAVRLVDIRYSSAGLLRAGGRPLAALRGAFVLDHSVPAAGSLMAGFPAPPGLLRLAADVLDCRHEDATARRLYMRAKALEALAIVLETMSGAAGETPVAARERRQLAQARRLIEARYGEEWTVLRLAREVGLSEKKLKAGFRQVAGRSVHAYLKAVRLDAAASMLEAGYRVTDAALATGFGNLSHFSKSFRQAKGVAPRHWLDRPGARLR
;
A
#
# COMPACT_ATOMS: atom_id res chain seq x y z
N MET A 1 -4.70 3.56 -53.37
CA MET A 1 -4.18 3.73 -52.00
C MET A 1 -5.39 3.94 -51.11
N ASP A 2 -5.95 2.84 -50.62
CA ASP A 2 -7.13 2.85 -49.76
C ASP A 2 -6.69 2.81 -48.30
N PHE A 3 -7.10 3.82 -47.52
CA PHE A 3 -7.02 3.81 -46.06
C PHE A 3 -8.30 3.17 -45.52
N ALA A 4 -8.22 1.87 -45.21
CA ALA A 4 -9.32 1.16 -44.57
C ALA A 4 -9.57 1.70 -43.15
N THR A 5 -10.76 2.25 -42.97
CA THR A 5 -11.38 2.67 -41.72
C THR A 5 -11.78 1.42 -40.93
N GLY A 6 -10.94 1.00 -39.97
CA GLY A 6 -11.28 -0.03 -38.99
C GLY A 6 -12.03 0.59 -37.82
N ALA A 7 -13.36 0.70 -37.92
CA ALA A 7 -14.23 1.05 -36.81
C ALA A 7 -14.23 -0.11 -35.78
N LEU A 8 -13.71 0.15 -34.57
CA LEU A 8 -13.88 -0.76 -33.43
C LEU A 8 -15.32 -0.62 -32.93
N ALA A 9 -16.09 -1.71 -33.04
CA ALA A 9 -17.46 -1.83 -32.57
C ALA A 9 -17.57 -1.60 -31.04
N PRO A 10 -18.71 -1.11 -30.53
CA PRO A 10 -18.90 -0.86 -29.11
C PRO A 10 -19.02 -2.18 -28.34
N ALA A 11 -18.13 -2.37 -27.35
CA ALA A 11 -18.17 -3.52 -26.45
C ALA A 11 -19.43 -3.45 -25.58
N THR A 12 -20.39 -4.34 -25.85
CA THR A 12 -21.53 -4.63 -24.97
C THR A 12 -21.47 -6.09 -24.52
N ASP A 13 -21.56 -6.24 -23.20
CA ASP A 13 -21.93 -7.39 -22.36
C ASP A 13 -21.19 -8.74 -22.46
N TRP A 14 -20.37 -9.04 -21.44
CA TRP A 14 -20.18 -10.41 -20.92
C TRP A 14 -19.76 -10.44 -19.44
N PRO A 15 -20.32 -11.32 -18.58
CA PRO A 15 -19.94 -11.41 -17.18
C PRO A 15 -18.62 -12.19 -16.99
N GLY A 16 -17.63 -11.58 -16.36
CA GLY A 16 -16.43 -12.28 -15.84
C GLY A 16 -15.07 -11.94 -16.46
N HIS A 17 -14.90 -10.83 -17.18
CA HIS A 17 -13.60 -10.50 -17.76
C HIS A 17 -12.64 -9.80 -16.79
N ARG A 18 -11.57 -10.53 -16.47
CA ARG A 18 -10.25 -10.00 -16.13
C ARG A 18 -9.79 -9.08 -17.26
N CYS A 19 -9.27 -7.90 -16.95
CA CYS A 19 -8.44 -7.17 -17.89
C CYS A 19 -7.19 -8.05 -18.14
N GLY A 20 -7.14 -8.77 -19.26
CA GLY A 20 -6.05 -9.69 -19.62
C GLY A 20 -4.75 -8.97 -20.00
N HIS A 21 -4.49 -7.82 -19.39
CA HIS A 21 -3.33 -7.01 -19.69
C HIS A 21 -2.06 -7.72 -19.20
N PRO A 22 -0.98 -7.79 -20.00
CA PRO A 22 0.23 -8.55 -19.66
C PRO A 22 0.84 -8.14 -18.32
N LEU A 23 0.72 -6.87 -17.92
CA LEU A 23 1.26 -6.31 -16.67
C LEU A 23 0.44 -6.61 -15.40
N LEU A 24 -0.81 -7.07 -15.55
CA LEU A 24 -1.66 -7.37 -14.41
C LEU A 24 -1.44 -8.81 -13.94
N PRO A 25 -1.38 -9.05 -12.62
CA PRO A 25 -1.19 -10.38 -12.11
C PRO A 25 -2.40 -11.27 -12.39
N ALA A 26 -2.14 -12.54 -12.67
CA ALA A 26 -3.19 -13.53 -12.81
C ALA A 26 -3.70 -13.92 -11.41
N ALA A 27 -4.78 -13.28 -10.94
CA ALA A 27 -5.40 -13.58 -9.65
C ALA A 27 -6.93 -13.60 -9.74
N PRO A 28 -7.62 -14.51 -9.02
CA PRO A 28 -9.07 -14.47 -8.88
C PRO A 28 -9.46 -13.32 -7.94
N ILE A 29 -9.91 -12.20 -8.50
CA ILE A 29 -10.40 -11.06 -7.73
C ILE A 29 -11.91 -11.27 -7.47
N PRO A 30 -12.39 -11.22 -6.21
CA PRO A 30 -13.82 -11.32 -5.92
C PRO A 30 -14.62 -10.21 -6.62
N ALA A 31 -15.86 -10.50 -7.02
CA ALA A 31 -16.70 -9.55 -7.77
C ALA A 31 -16.86 -8.19 -7.08
N ALA A 32 -17.01 -8.18 -5.74
CA ALA A 32 -17.07 -6.96 -4.95
C ALA A 32 -15.82 -6.07 -5.12
N TRP A 33 -14.64 -6.69 -5.22
CA TRP A 33 -13.36 -6.01 -5.45
C TRP A 33 -13.13 -5.65 -6.91
N ALA A 34 -13.62 -6.45 -7.85
CA ALA A 34 -13.55 -6.12 -9.27
C ALA A 34 -14.39 -4.88 -9.60
N ALA A 35 -15.60 -4.77 -9.03
CA ALA A 35 -16.54 -3.67 -9.28
C ALA A 35 -16.04 -2.29 -8.81
N LEU A 36 -15.13 -2.24 -7.84
CA LEU A 36 -14.52 -1.00 -7.33
C LEU A 36 -13.15 -0.69 -7.96
N SER A 37 -12.69 -1.56 -8.86
CA SER A 37 -11.45 -1.37 -9.60
C SER A 37 -11.75 -0.87 -11.02
N ARG A 38 -10.94 0.07 -11.51
CA ARG A 38 -10.92 0.46 -12.93
C ARG A 38 -9.49 0.38 -13.44
N VAL A 39 -9.30 -0.24 -14.58
CA VAL A 39 -7.99 -0.37 -15.23
C VAL A 39 -8.00 0.46 -16.50
N GLU A 40 -7.04 1.36 -16.61
CA GLU A 40 -6.70 2.07 -17.83
C GLU A 40 -5.44 1.43 -18.42
N ALA A 41 -5.64 0.63 -19.46
CA ALA A 41 -4.57 0.09 -20.28
C ALA A 41 -4.27 1.05 -21.42
N PHE A 42 -3.02 1.48 -21.55
CA PHE A 42 -2.61 2.41 -22.60
C PHE A 42 -2.06 1.66 -23.81
N ASP A 43 -1.15 0.75 -23.54
CA ASP A 43 -0.41 -0.15 -24.43
C ASP A 43 0.22 -1.23 -23.54
N GLU A 44 0.97 -2.16 -24.12
CA GLU A 44 1.62 -3.26 -23.39
C GLU A 44 2.62 -2.79 -22.32
N ASP A 45 3.02 -1.52 -22.35
CA ASP A 45 4.06 -0.96 -21.50
C ASP A 45 3.57 -0.27 -20.25
N LEU A 46 2.33 0.22 -20.25
CA LEU A 46 1.82 1.04 -19.18
C LEU A 46 0.38 0.67 -18.87
N THR A 47 0.14 0.42 -17.59
CA THR A 47 -1.21 0.37 -17.03
C THR A 47 -1.31 1.24 -15.81
N LEU A 48 -2.49 1.81 -15.63
CA LEU A 48 -2.88 2.48 -14.42
C LEU A 48 -4.17 1.83 -13.93
N SER A 49 -4.18 1.36 -12.69
CA SER A 49 -5.38 0.86 -12.04
C SER A 49 -5.73 1.72 -10.84
N VAL A 50 -7.03 1.95 -10.65
CA VAL A 50 -7.56 2.65 -9.49
C VAL A 50 -8.53 1.76 -8.75
N TRP A 51 -8.51 1.82 -7.43
CA TRP A 51 -9.41 1.08 -6.55
C TRP A 51 -10.06 2.09 -5.62
N ASN A 52 -11.39 2.19 -5.67
CA ASN A 52 -12.15 3.17 -4.91
C ASN A 52 -13.46 2.58 -4.40
N GLY A 53 -13.56 2.36 -3.09
CA GLY A 53 -14.77 1.85 -2.47
C GLY A 53 -14.55 1.34 -1.06
N ALA A 54 -15.54 0.64 -0.51
CA ALA A 54 -15.47 0.03 0.82
C ALA A 54 -16.09 -1.38 0.79
N PRO A 55 -15.36 -2.38 0.24
CA PRO A 55 -15.89 -3.73 0.13
C PRO A 55 -16.03 -4.37 1.51
N GLU A 56 -17.17 -5.01 1.80
CA GLU A 56 -17.40 -5.68 3.09
C GLU A 56 -16.49 -6.91 3.25
N VAL A 57 -16.26 -7.64 2.15
CA VAL A 57 -15.42 -8.83 2.12
C VAL A 57 -13.93 -8.47 2.02
N GLY A 58 -13.07 -9.20 2.71
CA GLY A 58 -11.62 -9.07 2.55
C GLY A 58 -11.13 -9.59 1.21
N LEU A 59 -10.01 -9.04 0.74
CA LEU A 59 -9.23 -9.57 -0.38
C LEU A 59 -8.05 -10.36 0.18
N ASP A 60 -7.89 -11.61 -0.23
CA ASP A 60 -6.69 -12.41 -0.01
C ASP A 60 -6.40 -13.17 -1.30
N VAL A 61 -5.40 -12.72 -2.05
CA VAL A 61 -5.08 -13.29 -3.36
C VAL A 61 -3.60 -13.64 -3.44
N ALA A 62 -3.34 -14.88 -3.84
CA ALA A 62 -2.04 -15.25 -4.39
C ALA A 62 -2.00 -14.75 -5.85
N ALA A 63 -0.96 -14.01 -6.17
CA ALA A 63 -0.78 -13.35 -7.44
C ALA A 63 0.58 -13.75 -8.03
N GLU A 64 0.59 -14.12 -9.30
CA GLU A 64 1.79 -14.23 -10.10
C GLU A 64 1.75 -13.15 -11.17
N GLY A 65 2.78 -12.31 -11.19
CA GLY A 65 2.91 -11.19 -12.12
C GLY A 65 4.18 -11.31 -12.97
N PRO A 66 4.20 -10.70 -14.17
CA PRO A 66 5.38 -10.67 -15.00
C PRO A 66 6.50 -9.82 -14.37
N PRO A 67 7.71 -9.81 -14.96
CA PRO A 67 8.68 -8.75 -14.72
C PRO A 67 8.05 -7.38 -14.98
N MET A 68 8.11 -6.50 -13.98
CA MET A 68 7.50 -5.17 -14.06
C MET A 68 8.16 -4.20 -13.08
N PHE A 69 7.79 -2.93 -13.22
CA PHE A 69 7.97 -1.91 -12.22
C PHE A 69 6.61 -1.37 -11.81
N CYS A 70 6.33 -1.27 -10.52
CA CYS A 70 5.05 -0.87 -9.97
C CYS A 70 5.23 0.26 -8.95
N ILE A 71 4.37 1.27 -9.02
CA ILE A 71 4.16 2.30 -8.00
C ILE A 71 2.71 2.19 -7.53
N ALA A 72 2.52 1.80 -6.27
CA ALA A 72 1.21 1.76 -5.63
C ALA A 72 1.11 2.83 -4.54
N VAL A 73 0.07 3.66 -4.57
CA VAL A 73 -0.12 4.79 -3.65
C VAL A 73 -1.43 4.62 -2.89
N PHE A 74 -1.34 4.46 -1.57
CA PHE A 74 -2.47 4.24 -0.67
C PHE A 74 -2.93 5.57 -0.07
N LEU A 75 -3.99 6.16 -0.62
CA LEU A 75 -4.64 7.32 -0.02
C LEU A 75 -5.45 6.89 1.19
N GLU A 76 -6.18 5.77 1.09
CA GLU A 76 -6.95 5.18 2.18
C GLU A 76 -6.82 3.66 2.19
N GLY A 77 -7.10 3.07 3.36
CA GLY A 77 -7.06 1.64 3.58
C GLY A 77 -5.71 1.12 4.08
N ARG A 78 -5.69 -0.19 4.34
CA ARG A 78 -4.52 -0.98 4.73
C ARG A 78 -4.41 -2.20 3.84
N ALA A 79 -3.18 -2.58 3.56
CA ALA A 79 -2.86 -3.81 2.86
C ALA A 79 -1.64 -4.50 3.49
N CYS A 80 -1.57 -5.80 3.30
CA CYS A 80 -0.39 -6.62 3.57
C CYS A 80 0.00 -7.29 2.25
N MET A 81 1.29 -7.27 1.91
CA MET A 81 1.77 -7.91 0.70
C MET A 81 3.12 -8.59 0.92
N SER A 82 3.34 -9.73 0.29
CA SER A 82 4.60 -10.47 0.38
C SER A 82 4.98 -11.01 -0.98
N ILE A 83 6.28 -11.08 -1.25
CA ILE A 83 6.84 -11.91 -2.31
C ILE A 83 7.17 -13.27 -1.70
N ASP A 84 7.02 -14.35 -2.47
CA ASP A 84 7.41 -15.69 -2.01
C ASP A 84 8.87 -15.71 -1.52
N GLY A 85 9.09 -16.29 -0.34
CA GLY A 85 10.40 -16.27 0.35
C GLY A 85 10.77 -14.94 1.03
N GLY A 86 9.91 -13.92 0.94
CA GLY A 86 10.05 -12.64 1.61
C GLY A 86 9.23 -12.50 2.89
N VAL A 87 9.48 -11.41 3.62
CA VAL A 87 8.70 -11.03 4.82
C VAL A 87 7.52 -10.16 4.40
N PRO A 88 6.31 -10.32 4.99
CA PRO A 88 5.18 -9.46 4.65
C PRO A 88 5.42 -7.98 4.93
N LEU A 89 5.04 -7.13 3.98
CA LEU A 89 5.07 -5.67 4.03
C LEU A 89 3.66 -5.15 4.35
N ASN A 90 3.51 -4.54 5.53
CA ASN A 90 2.29 -3.85 5.92
C ASN A 90 2.31 -2.39 5.46
N VAL A 91 1.27 -1.97 4.74
CA VAL A 91 1.08 -0.59 4.28
C VAL A 91 -0.28 -0.06 4.70
N GLY A 92 -0.37 1.25 4.82
CA GLY A 92 -1.61 1.94 5.17
C GLY A 92 -1.71 3.30 4.48
N SER A 93 -2.80 4.01 4.75
CA SER A 93 -3.04 5.37 4.28
C SER A 93 -1.82 6.28 4.43
N GLY A 94 -1.49 7.00 3.36
CA GLY A 94 -0.33 7.90 3.27
C GLY A 94 0.97 7.21 2.83
N MET A 95 0.94 5.91 2.51
CA MET A 95 2.13 5.16 2.09
C MET A 95 2.13 4.93 0.58
N ALA A 96 3.33 4.85 0.01
CA ALA A 96 3.57 4.31 -1.31
C ALA A 96 4.39 3.02 -1.22
N VAL A 97 4.20 2.14 -2.20
CA VAL A 97 4.99 0.93 -2.41
C VAL A 97 5.59 0.98 -3.79
N VAL A 98 6.87 0.67 -3.88
CA VAL A 98 7.53 0.38 -5.14
C VAL A 98 7.91 -1.09 -5.17
N GLN A 99 7.57 -1.75 -6.26
CA GLN A 99 7.98 -3.12 -6.54
C GLN A 99 8.65 -3.18 -7.90
N THR A 100 9.76 -3.90 -8.00
CA THR A 100 10.36 -4.21 -9.30
C THR A 100 10.96 -5.61 -9.28
N GLY A 101 10.86 -6.33 -10.39
CA GLY A 101 11.44 -7.65 -10.54
C GLY A 101 11.99 -7.84 -11.94
N GLU A 102 13.21 -8.36 -12.05
CA GLU A 102 13.80 -8.76 -13.34
C GLU A 102 13.19 -10.05 -13.88
N ARG A 103 12.47 -10.77 -13.02
CA ARG A 103 11.76 -12.02 -13.31
C ARG A 103 10.32 -11.90 -12.85
N GLY A 104 9.46 -12.78 -13.36
CA GLY A 104 8.13 -12.94 -12.80
C GLY A 104 8.23 -13.26 -11.31
N ALA A 105 7.35 -12.65 -10.51
CA ALA A 105 7.33 -12.82 -9.08
C ALA A 105 5.96 -13.32 -8.64
N ARG A 106 5.97 -14.34 -7.79
CA ARG A 106 4.79 -14.78 -7.07
C ARG A 106 4.76 -14.14 -5.70
N GLY A 107 3.57 -13.80 -5.25
CA GLY A 107 3.35 -13.22 -3.95
C GLY A 107 1.91 -13.36 -3.49
N ARG A 108 1.64 -12.75 -2.35
CA ARG A 108 0.29 -12.67 -1.78
C ARG A 108 -0.03 -11.20 -1.50
N PHE A 109 -1.25 -10.80 -1.79
CA PHE A 109 -1.78 -9.47 -1.51
C PHE A 109 -3.08 -9.60 -0.72
N GLN A 110 -3.15 -8.90 0.40
CA GLN A 110 -4.25 -8.97 1.34
C GLN A 110 -4.74 -7.58 1.70
N MET A 111 -6.06 -7.38 1.68
CA MET A 111 -6.71 -6.19 2.19
C MET A 111 -7.89 -6.59 3.08
N PRO A 112 -7.95 -6.13 4.33
CA PRO A 112 -9.13 -6.32 5.16
C PRO A 112 -10.41 -5.79 4.48
N GLY A 113 -11.53 -6.47 4.72
CA GLY A 113 -12.85 -6.00 4.35
C GLY A 113 -13.37 -4.94 5.34
N GLY A 114 -14.46 -4.27 4.97
CA GLY A 114 -15.13 -3.26 5.79
C GLY A 114 -14.30 -2.01 6.07
N GLN A 115 -13.31 -1.70 5.23
CA GLN A 115 -12.54 -0.45 5.26
C GLN A 115 -12.71 0.31 3.94
N ALA A 116 -12.60 1.63 3.99
CA ALA A 116 -12.45 2.43 2.78
C ALA A 116 -11.09 2.14 2.14
N VAL A 117 -11.10 2.04 0.81
CA VAL A 117 -9.94 1.79 -0.04
C VAL A 117 -9.91 2.87 -1.11
N ARG A 118 -8.80 3.61 -1.15
CA ARG A 118 -8.46 4.54 -2.22
C ARG A 118 -7.00 4.32 -2.59
N LEU A 119 -6.79 3.65 -3.72
CA LEU A 119 -5.48 3.18 -4.16
C LEU A 119 -5.32 3.45 -5.66
N VAL A 120 -4.14 3.94 -6.03
CA VAL A 120 -3.68 4.03 -7.42
C VAL A 120 -2.47 3.12 -7.58
N ASP A 121 -2.48 2.26 -8.59
CA ASP A 121 -1.40 1.33 -8.93
C ASP A 121 -1.00 1.57 -10.39
N ILE A 122 0.26 1.94 -10.59
CA ILE A 122 0.84 2.31 -11.89
C ILE A 122 1.92 1.30 -12.20
N ARG A 123 1.80 0.61 -13.34
CA ARG A 123 2.73 -0.46 -13.73
C ARG A 123 3.35 -0.17 -15.07
N TYR A 124 4.66 -0.35 -15.12
CA TYR A 124 5.45 -0.30 -16.32
C TYR A 124 6.00 -1.70 -16.65
N SER A 125 5.99 -2.06 -17.93
CA SER A 125 6.87 -3.11 -18.43
C SER A 125 8.34 -2.66 -18.27
N SER A 126 9.29 -3.59 -18.27
CA SER A 126 10.72 -3.24 -18.24
C SER A 126 11.10 -2.33 -19.41
N ALA A 127 10.55 -2.58 -20.61
CA ALA A 127 10.81 -1.78 -21.80
C ALA A 127 10.12 -0.40 -21.75
N GLY A 128 8.89 -0.37 -21.25
CA GLY A 128 8.10 0.84 -21.01
C GLY A 128 8.76 1.80 -20.03
N LEU A 129 9.30 1.25 -18.94
CA LEU A 129 10.06 2.02 -17.95
C LEU A 129 11.27 2.72 -18.58
N LEU A 130 12.05 1.99 -19.40
CA LEU A 130 13.20 2.55 -20.10
C LEU A 130 12.79 3.61 -21.13
N ARG A 131 11.71 3.37 -21.90
CA ARG A 131 11.15 4.34 -22.84
C ARG A 131 10.70 5.64 -22.16
N ALA A 132 10.17 5.54 -20.95
CA ALA A 132 9.77 6.68 -20.13
C ALA A 132 10.96 7.47 -19.56
N GLY A 133 12.22 7.09 -19.87
CA GLY A 133 13.42 7.69 -19.30
C GLY A 133 13.74 7.19 -17.88
N GLY A 134 13.04 6.14 -17.43
CA GLY A 134 13.32 5.45 -16.19
C GLY A 134 14.53 4.54 -16.28
N ARG A 135 14.85 3.90 -15.15
CA ARG A 135 15.95 2.93 -15.03
C ARG A 135 15.55 1.82 -14.06
N PRO A 136 16.11 0.60 -14.17
CA PRO A 136 15.86 -0.45 -13.19
C PRO A 136 16.26 0.01 -11.78
N LEU A 137 15.30 -0.04 -10.85
CA LEU A 137 15.49 0.45 -9.47
C LEU A 137 15.92 -0.67 -8.51
N ALA A 138 16.15 -1.87 -9.04
CA ALA A 138 16.69 -3.02 -8.32
C ALA A 138 18.07 -2.76 -7.70
N ALA A 139 18.80 -1.73 -8.15
CA ALA A 139 20.07 -1.28 -7.60
C ALA A 139 19.94 -0.41 -6.33
N LEU A 140 18.75 0.14 -6.03
CA LEU A 140 18.53 1.06 -4.90
C LEU A 140 18.23 0.31 -3.58
N ARG A 141 18.71 -0.93 -3.46
CA ARG A 141 18.49 -1.81 -2.30
C ARG A 141 18.97 -1.15 -1.01
N GLY A 142 18.23 -1.32 0.08
CA GLY A 142 18.59 -0.82 1.40
C GLY A 142 18.45 0.69 1.60
N ALA A 143 18.04 1.43 0.57
CA ALA A 143 17.75 2.86 0.66
C ALA A 143 16.35 3.14 1.24
N PHE A 144 15.52 2.09 1.34
CA PHE A 144 14.12 2.19 1.79
C PHE A 144 13.93 2.03 3.29
N VAL A 145 12.90 2.70 3.76
CA VAL A 145 12.38 2.62 5.12
C VAL A 145 11.77 1.25 5.41
N LEU A 146 11.14 0.60 4.45
CA LEU A 146 10.62 -0.77 4.58
C LEU A 146 11.13 -1.60 3.42
N ASP A 147 12.40 -2.00 3.46
CA ASP A 147 12.96 -2.92 2.47
C ASP A 147 12.56 -4.37 2.78
N HIS A 148 11.67 -4.92 1.97
CA HIS A 148 11.19 -6.30 2.02
C HIS A 148 11.57 -7.06 0.72
N SER A 149 12.64 -6.61 0.06
CA SER A 149 13.19 -7.24 -1.14
C SER A 149 13.59 -8.69 -0.88
N VAL A 150 13.50 -9.52 -1.92
CA VAL A 150 13.99 -10.91 -1.93
C VAL A 150 15.11 -10.98 -2.97
N PRO A 151 16.36 -10.66 -2.61
CA PRO A 151 17.49 -10.59 -3.55
C PRO A 151 17.71 -11.87 -4.34
N ALA A 152 17.52 -13.03 -3.70
CA ALA A 152 17.63 -14.34 -4.34
C ALA A 152 16.61 -14.54 -5.47
N ALA A 153 15.45 -13.87 -5.38
CA ALA A 153 14.41 -13.87 -6.40
C ALA A 153 14.52 -12.67 -7.37
N GLY A 154 15.59 -11.88 -7.31
CA GLY A 154 15.79 -10.71 -8.17
C GLY A 154 14.69 -9.65 -8.02
N SER A 155 14.01 -9.61 -6.87
CA SER A 155 12.83 -8.78 -6.64
C SER A 155 13.07 -7.77 -5.53
N LEU A 156 12.72 -6.52 -5.80
CA LEU A 156 12.66 -5.43 -4.83
C LEU A 156 11.20 -5.11 -4.51
N MET A 157 10.89 -5.01 -3.22
CA MET A 157 9.60 -4.54 -2.72
C MET A 157 9.86 -3.64 -1.53
N ALA A 158 9.43 -2.38 -1.65
CA ALA A 158 9.71 -1.40 -0.62
C ALA A 158 8.54 -0.46 -0.37
N GLY A 159 8.23 -0.24 0.91
CA GLY A 159 7.27 0.78 1.34
C GLY A 159 7.94 2.03 1.90
N PHE A 160 7.35 3.20 1.64
CA PHE A 160 7.80 4.49 2.18
C PHE A 160 6.61 5.46 2.32
N PRO A 161 6.67 6.45 3.21
CA PRO A 161 5.64 7.49 3.25
C PRO A 161 5.61 8.25 1.92
N ALA A 162 4.43 8.31 1.31
CA ALA A 162 4.27 8.93 0.01
C ALA A 162 4.54 10.45 0.14
N PRO A 163 5.43 11.02 -0.69
CA PRO A 163 5.63 12.46 -0.73
C PRO A 163 4.33 13.20 -1.04
N PRO A 164 4.14 14.45 -0.59
CA PRO A 164 2.91 15.21 -0.83
C PRO A 164 2.53 15.31 -2.32
N GLY A 165 3.52 15.42 -3.21
CA GLY A 165 3.29 15.42 -4.65
C GLY A 165 2.67 14.11 -5.16
N LEU A 166 3.15 12.97 -4.65
CA LEU A 166 2.64 11.64 -5.03
C LEU A 166 1.22 11.39 -4.50
N LEU A 167 0.91 11.88 -3.29
CA LEU A 167 -0.45 11.83 -2.74
C LEU A 167 -1.43 12.68 -3.56
N ARG A 168 -1.04 13.92 -3.91
CA ARG A 168 -1.86 14.80 -4.75
C ARG A 168 -2.13 14.18 -6.12
N LEU A 169 -1.10 13.61 -6.73
CA LEU A 169 -1.22 12.89 -7.99
C LEU A 169 -2.19 11.71 -7.92
N ALA A 170 -2.11 10.90 -6.87
CA ALA A 170 -3.03 9.77 -6.72
C ALA A 170 -4.49 10.23 -6.56
N ALA A 171 -4.71 11.37 -5.88
CA ALA A 171 -6.05 11.95 -5.75
C ALA A 171 -6.56 12.47 -7.10
N ASP A 172 -5.72 13.22 -7.82
CA ASP A 172 -5.97 13.71 -9.18
C ASP A 172 -6.38 12.58 -10.16
N VAL A 173 -5.68 11.45 -10.10
CA VAL A 173 -5.98 10.27 -10.92
C VAL A 173 -7.34 9.65 -10.55
N LEU A 174 -7.62 9.48 -9.25
CA LEU A 174 -8.91 8.94 -8.79
C LEU A 174 -10.09 9.84 -9.17
N ASP A 175 -9.88 11.15 -9.09
CA ASP A 175 -10.91 12.16 -9.28
C ASP A 175 -10.93 12.71 -10.73
N CYS A 176 -10.24 12.05 -11.66
CA CYS A 176 -10.12 12.48 -13.06
C CYS A 176 -11.49 12.58 -13.75
N ARG A 177 -11.82 13.79 -14.23
CA ARG A 177 -13.12 14.14 -14.86
C ARG A 177 -13.03 14.38 -16.37
N HIS A 178 -11.91 14.08 -17.01
CA HIS A 178 -11.82 14.20 -18.46
C HIS A 178 -12.77 13.20 -19.13
N GLU A 179 -13.78 13.73 -19.83
CA GLU A 179 -14.77 12.96 -20.58
C GLU A 179 -14.26 12.59 -21.98
N ASP A 180 -13.49 13.48 -22.62
CA ASP A 180 -12.82 13.17 -23.88
C ASP A 180 -11.77 12.07 -23.68
N ALA A 181 -11.88 11.00 -24.46
CA ALA A 181 -11.04 9.82 -24.32
C ALA A 181 -9.56 10.12 -24.59
N THR A 182 -9.26 11.01 -25.54
CA THR A 182 -7.88 11.37 -25.89
C THR A 182 -7.25 12.20 -24.78
N ALA A 183 -7.97 13.22 -24.29
CA ALA A 183 -7.54 14.05 -23.17
C ALA A 183 -7.34 13.23 -21.90
N ARG A 184 -8.27 12.31 -21.58
CA ARG A 184 -8.14 11.39 -20.45
C ARG A 184 -6.89 10.52 -20.59
N ARG A 185 -6.68 9.93 -21.77
CA ARG A 185 -5.52 9.07 -22.03
C ARG A 185 -4.21 9.82 -21.86
N LEU A 186 -4.11 11.04 -22.39
CA LEU A 186 -2.92 11.90 -22.24
C LEU A 186 -2.70 12.30 -20.77
N TYR A 187 -3.76 12.69 -20.08
CA TYR A 187 -3.73 13.06 -18.67
C TYR A 187 -3.18 11.92 -17.80
N MET A 188 -3.71 10.71 -17.97
CA MET A 188 -3.27 9.57 -17.16
C MET A 188 -1.83 9.14 -17.47
N ARG A 189 -1.40 9.21 -18.74
CA ARG A 189 0.02 8.98 -19.10
C ARG A 189 0.93 10.04 -18.48
N ALA A 190 0.52 11.30 -18.49
CA ALA A 190 1.25 12.38 -17.84
C ALA A 190 1.36 12.15 -16.32
N LYS A 191 0.28 11.69 -15.66
CA LYS A 191 0.29 11.31 -14.25
C LYS A 191 1.20 10.11 -13.98
N ALA A 192 1.22 9.12 -14.85
CA ALA A 192 2.17 8.02 -14.71
C ALA A 192 3.63 8.49 -14.76
N LEU A 193 3.96 9.38 -15.71
CA LEU A 193 5.30 9.98 -15.82
C LEU A 193 5.64 10.88 -14.62
N GLU A 194 4.70 11.69 -14.14
CA GLU A 194 4.85 12.51 -12.94
C GLU A 194 5.14 11.64 -11.70
N ALA A 195 4.41 10.52 -11.54
CA ALA A 195 4.65 9.56 -10.47
C ALA A 195 6.05 8.94 -10.55
N LEU A 196 6.47 8.53 -11.75
CA LEU A 196 7.80 7.97 -11.99
C LEU A 196 8.90 8.98 -11.62
N ALA A 197 8.77 10.25 -12.04
CA ALA A 197 9.73 11.29 -11.72
C ALA A 197 9.87 11.49 -10.19
N ILE A 198 8.76 11.59 -9.47
CA ILE A 198 8.76 11.75 -8.01
C ILE A 198 9.43 10.55 -7.32
N VAL A 199 9.13 9.33 -7.77
CA VAL A 199 9.74 8.11 -7.20
C VAL A 199 11.24 8.08 -7.47
N LEU A 200 11.68 8.40 -8.69
CA LEU A 200 13.09 8.46 -9.04
C LEU A 200 13.86 9.49 -8.21
N GLU A 201 13.28 10.66 -7.96
CA GLU A 201 13.86 11.69 -7.10
C GLU A 201 13.95 11.22 -5.64
N THR A 202 12.84 10.68 -5.12
CA THR A 202 12.76 10.12 -3.76
C THR A 202 13.81 9.05 -3.53
N MET A 203 14.06 8.20 -4.54
CA MET A 203 15.06 7.13 -4.44
C MET A 203 16.49 7.61 -4.73
N SER A 204 16.67 8.66 -5.53
CA SER A 204 18.01 9.22 -5.81
C SER A 204 18.57 9.97 -4.61
N GLY A 205 17.71 10.64 -3.83
CA GLY A 205 18.09 11.18 -2.52
C GLY A 205 18.61 10.11 -1.55
N ALA A 206 18.25 8.84 -1.78
CA ALA A 206 18.64 7.73 -0.94
C ALA A 206 19.98 7.05 -1.34
N ALA A 207 20.40 7.19 -2.61
CA ALA A 207 21.65 6.63 -3.12
C ALA A 207 22.90 7.43 -2.69
N GLY A 208 22.73 8.69 -2.28
CA GLY A 208 23.80 9.54 -1.73
C GLY A 208 23.93 9.48 -0.20
N GLU A 209 23.21 8.58 0.47
CA GLU A 209 23.13 8.57 1.93
C GLU A 209 24.36 7.93 2.58
N THR A 210 24.95 8.62 3.55
CA THR A 210 26.11 8.11 4.29
C THR A 210 25.76 6.82 5.04
N PRO A 211 26.76 5.96 5.35
CA PRO A 211 26.53 4.70 6.06
C PRO A 211 25.78 4.86 7.40
N VAL A 212 26.00 5.98 8.09
CA VAL A 212 25.31 6.33 9.34
C VAL A 212 23.81 6.56 9.10
N ALA A 213 23.44 7.29 8.05
CA ALA A 213 22.04 7.54 7.71
C ALA A 213 21.32 6.23 7.33
N ALA A 214 21.99 5.35 6.55
CA ALA A 214 21.45 4.02 6.22
C ALA A 214 21.22 3.13 7.44
N ARG A 215 22.17 3.15 8.39
CA ARG A 215 22.01 2.45 9.67
C ARG A 215 20.80 2.99 10.43
N GLU A 216 20.68 4.30 10.57
CA GLU A 216 19.56 4.91 11.30
C GLU A 216 18.20 4.59 10.67
N ARG A 217 18.08 4.62 9.34
CA ARG A 217 16.85 4.20 8.64
C ARG A 217 16.49 2.74 8.95
N ARG A 218 17.46 1.82 8.93
CA ARG A 218 17.23 0.41 9.30
C ARG A 218 16.78 0.28 10.77
N GLN A 219 17.34 1.07 11.67
CA GLN A 219 16.94 1.07 13.08
C GLN A 219 15.51 1.62 13.26
N LEU A 220 15.12 2.65 12.51
CA LEU A 220 13.74 3.17 12.50
C LEU A 220 12.74 2.18 11.91
N ALA A 221 13.11 1.51 10.81
CA ALA A 221 12.35 0.42 10.22
C ALA A 221 12.13 -0.72 11.23
N GLN A 222 13.20 -1.09 11.93
CA GLN A 222 13.14 -2.09 12.99
C GLN A 222 12.20 -1.67 14.12
N ALA A 223 12.25 -0.40 14.55
CA ALA A 223 11.37 0.11 15.61
C ALA A 223 9.90 -0.06 15.23
N ARG A 224 9.57 0.21 13.96
CA ARG A 224 8.22 0.03 13.43
C ARG A 224 7.83 -1.46 13.41
N ARG A 225 8.69 -2.36 12.94
CA ARG A 225 8.45 -3.82 12.95
C ARG A 225 8.24 -4.36 14.36
N LEU A 226 8.98 -3.86 15.35
CA LEU A 226 8.80 -4.26 16.74
C LEU A 226 7.42 -3.85 17.29
N ILE A 227 6.94 -2.64 16.95
CA ILE A 227 5.59 -2.22 17.30
C ILE A 227 4.55 -3.12 16.63
N GLU A 228 4.69 -3.41 15.34
CA GLU A 228 3.73 -4.25 14.61
C GLU A 228 3.69 -5.70 15.13
N ALA A 229 4.84 -6.28 15.49
CA ALA A 229 4.91 -7.65 15.97
C ALA A 229 4.52 -7.79 17.45
N ARG A 230 4.76 -6.77 18.27
CA ARG A 230 4.66 -6.83 19.74
C ARG A 230 3.82 -5.68 20.30
N TYR A 231 2.75 -5.27 19.60
CA TYR A 231 1.96 -4.09 19.97
C TYR A 231 1.33 -4.17 21.35
N GLY A 232 1.04 -5.36 21.87
CA GLY A 232 0.44 -5.57 23.19
C GLY A 232 1.37 -5.18 24.35
N GLU A 233 2.68 -5.13 24.12
CA GLU A 233 3.64 -4.79 25.17
C GLU A 233 3.63 -3.30 25.56
N GLU A 234 4.09 -3.01 26.79
CA GLU A 234 4.32 -1.64 27.24
C GLU A 234 5.55 -1.03 26.56
N TRP A 235 5.30 -0.37 25.42
CA TRP A 235 6.30 0.39 24.69
C TRP A 235 6.39 1.83 25.18
N THR A 236 7.56 2.20 25.70
CA THR A 236 7.97 3.61 25.87
C THR A 236 8.93 4.00 24.74
N VAL A 237 9.03 5.31 24.45
CA VAL A 237 10.02 5.81 23.49
C VAL A 237 11.42 5.39 23.91
N LEU A 238 11.75 5.50 25.21
CA LEU A 238 13.04 5.10 25.76
C LEU A 238 13.34 3.62 25.51
N ARG A 239 12.38 2.74 25.81
CA ARG A 239 12.53 1.29 25.61
C ARG A 239 12.73 0.95 24.13
N LEU A 240 11.88 1.52 23.27
CA LEU A 240 11.96 1.27 21.83
C LEU A 240 13.28 1.80 21.24
N ALA A 241 13.74 2.97 21.68
CA ALA A 241 15.00 3.55 21.25
C ALA A 241 16.20 2.67 21.64
N ARG A 242 16.20 2.12 22.87
CA ARG A 242 17.21 1.17 23.34
C ARG A 242 17.23 -0.11 22.51
N GLU A 243 16.07 -0.70 22.25
CA GLU A 243 15.95 -1.95 21.47
C GLU A 243 16.52 -1.83 20.06
N VAL A 244 16.40 -0.66 19.44
CA VAL A 244 16.91 -0.43 18.07
C VAL A 244 18.27 0.27 18.04
N GLY A 245 18.85 0.62 19.19
CA GLY A 245 20.13 1.32 19.27
C GLY A 245 20.10 2.76 18.75
N LEU A 246 19.02 3.50 19.00
CA LEU A 246 18.87 4.92 18.72
C LEU A 246 18.77 5.74 20.03
N SER A 247 19.03 7.03 19.96
CA SER A 247 18.61 7.96 21.01
C SER A 247 17.12 8.28 20.86
N GLU A 248 16.44 8.65 21.96
CA GLU A 248 15.04 9.07 21.90
C GLU A 248 14.79 10.22 20.93
N LYS A 249 15.75 11.16 20.84
CA LYS A 249 15.69 12.31 19.92
C LYS A 249 15.67 11.84 18.46
N LYS A 250 16.58 10.94 18.09
CA LYS A 250 16.66 10.38 16.72
C LYS A 250 15.44 9.53 16.40
N LEU A 251 14.98 8.70 17.35
CA LEU A 251 13.75 7.93 17.18
C LEU A 251 12.55 8.85 16.94
N LYS A 252 12.31 9.85 17.80
CA LYS A 252 11.15 10.76 17.63
C LYS A 252 11.18 11.53 16.31
N ALA A 253 12.35 12.01 15.90
CA ALA A 253 12.52 12.76 14.66
C ALA A 253 12.33 11.88 13.42
N GLY A 254 13.06 10.77 13.35
CA GLY A 254 13.06 9.89 12.19
C GLY A 254 11.80 9.02 12.08
N PHE A 255 11.18 8.62 13.19
CA PHE A 255 10.02 7.72 13.14
C PHE A 255 8.82 8.37 12.45
N ARG A 256 8.64 9.69 12.59
CA ARG A 256 7.60 10.42 11.83
C ARG A 256 7.85 10.36 10.33
N GLN A 257 9.10 10.45 9.90
CA GLN A 257 9.48 10.35 8.49
C GLN A 257 9.29 8.94 7.93
N VAL A 258 9.29 7.92 8.79
CA VAL A 258 9.19 6.50 8.43
C VAL A 258 7.76 5.96 8.50
N ALA A 259 6.99 6.41 9.50
CA ALA A 259 5.65 5.91 9.79
C ALA A 259 4.54 6.94 9.52
N GLY A 260 4.90 8.13 9.03
CA GLY A 260 3.97 9.25 8.80
C GLY A 260 3.38 9.87 10.07
N ARG A 261 3.70 9.35 11.26
CA ARG A 261 3.13 9.78 12.54
C ARG A 261 4.08 9.52 13.71
N SER A 262 3.77 10.08 14.88
CA SER A 262 4.58 9.84 16.09
C SER A 262 4.55 8.37 16.52
N VAL A 263 5.58 7.92 17.23
CA VAL A 263 5.67 6.55 17.80
C VAL A 263 4.39 6.18 18.56
N HIS A 264 3.90 7.08 19.42
CA HIS A 264 2.70 6.83 20.22
C HIS A 264 1.43 6.76 19.36
N ALA A 265 1.28 7.67 18.39
CA ALA A 265 0.14 7.64 17.47
C ALA A 265 0.15 6.38 16.58
N TYR A 266 1.33 5.90 16.20
CA TYR A 266 1.50 4.67 15.45
C TYR A 266 1.11 3.43 16.26
N LEU A 267 1.70 3.27 17.45
CA LEU A 267 1.34 2.18 18.35
C LEU A 267 -0.17 2.17 18.65
N LYS A 268 -0.75 3.33 18.95
CA LYS A 268 -2.19 3.46 19.19
C LYS A 268 -3.01 2.98 17.99
N ALA A 269 -2.64 3.37 16.77
CA ALA A 269 -3.35 2.94 15.57
C ALA A 269 -3.26 1.41 15.36
N VAL A 270 -2.06 0.84 15.48
CA VAL A 270 -1.85 -0.63 15.37
C VAL A 270 -2.70 -1.38 16.39
N ARG A 271 -2.74 -0.93 17.65
CA ARG A 271 -3.55 -1.55 18.70
C ARG A 271 -5.05 -1.48 18.42
N LEU A 272 -5.55 -0.34 17.94
CA LEU A 272 -6.97 -0.17 17.60
C LEU A 272 -7.37 -1.00 16.38
N ASP A 273 -6.45 -1.19 15.43
CA ASP A 273 -6.65 -2.06 14.28
C ASP A 273 -6.72 -3.54 14.70
N ALA A 274 -5.80 -3.99 15.54
CA ALA A 274 -5.83 -5.34 16.11
C ALA A 274 -7.11 -5.57 16.94
N ALA A 275 -7.56 -4.58 17.72
CA ALA A 275 -8.77 -4.68 18.53
C ALA A 275 -10.02 -4.84 17.65
N ALA A 276 -10.08 -4.15 16.51
CA ALA A 276 -11.16 -4.30 15.55
C ALA A 276 -11.23 -5.72 14.99
N SER A 277 -10.08 -6.30 14.62
CA SER A 277 -9.99 -7.70 14.17
C SER A 277 -10.43 -8.70 15.25
N MET A 278 -10.09 -8.45 16.52
CA MET A 278 -10.56 -9.29 17.63
C MET A 278 -12.08 -9.19 17.82
N LEU A 279 -12.65 -7.99 17.74
CA LEU A 279 -14.11 -7.82 17.83
C LEU A 279 -14.83 -8.55 16.68
N GLU A 280 -14.29 -8.51 15.47
CA GLU A 280 -14.79 -9.26 14.30
C GLU A 280 -14.70 -10.79 14.51
N ALA A 281 -13.66 -11.25 15.19
CA ALA A 281 -13.53 -12.66 15.59
C ALA A 281 -14.49 -13.07 16.72
N GLY A 282 -15.22 -12.13 17.35
CA GLY A 282 -16.23 -12.39 18.37
C GLY A 282 -15.72 -12.26 19.81
N TYR A 283 -14.53 -11.69 20.02
CA TYR A 283 -14.02 -11.42 21.36
C TYR A 283 -14.81 -10.31 22.04
N ARG A 284 -14.89 -10.34 23.38
CA ARG A 284 -15.56 -9.28 24.14
C ARG A 284 -14.74 -7.99 24.07
N VAL A 285 -15.41 -6.85 24.19
CA VAL A 285 -14.79 -5.52 24.19
C VAL A 285 -13.66 -5.41 25.22
N THR A 286 -13.88 -5.94 26.42
CA THR A 286 -12.88 -5.95 27.50
C THR A 286 -11.64 -6.75 27.12
N ASP A 287 -11.82 -7.94 26.55
CA ASP A 287 -10.73 -8.84 26.17
C ASP A 287 -9.90 -8.23 25.03
N ALA A 288 -10.56 -7.67 24.01
CA ALA A 288 -9.90 -6.98 22.91
C ALA A 288 -9.10 -5.77 23.39
N ALA A 289 -9.61 -4.98 24.34
CA ALA A 289 -8.91 -3.84 24.90
C ALA A 289 -7.64 -4.27 25.66
N LEU A 290 -7.77 -5.26 26.56
CA LEU A 290 -6.67 -5.74 27.38
C LEU A 290 -5.58 -6.41 26.54
N ALA A 291 -5.96 -7.30 25.62
CA ALA A 291 -5.03 -8.02 24.76
C ALA A 291 -4.24 -7.10 23.82
N THR A 292 -4.82 -5.97 23.43
CA THR A 292 -4.15 -4.97 22.58
C THR A 292 -3.38 -3.91 23.38
N GLY A 293 -3.24 -4.07 24.70
CA GLY A 293 -2.39 -3.22 25.54
C GLY A 293 -3.05 -1.91 26.00
N PHE A 294 -4.39 -1.84 26.04
CA PHE A 294 -5.11 -0.75 26.70
C PHE A 294 -5.39 -1.11 28.16
N GLY A 295 -4.72 -0.43 29.10
CA GLY A 295 -4.98 -0.58 30.54
C GLY A 295 -6.26 0.09 31.06
N ASN A 296 -6.98 0.83 30.22
CA ASN A 296 -8.21 1.55 30.61
C ASN A 296 -9.29 1.45 29.52
N LEU A 297 -10.43 0.83 29.85
CA LEU A 297 -11.55 0.60 28.93
C LEU A 297 -12.22 1.89 28.46
N SER A 298 -12.32 2.92 29.30
CA SER A 298 -12.90 4.22 28.93
C SER A 298 -12.02 4.93 27.90
N HIS A 299 -10.71 4.91 28.12
CA HIS A 299 -9.73 5.46 27.17
C HIS A 299 -9.71 4.67 25.86
N PHE A 300 -9.79 3.33 25.92
CA PHE A 300 -9.94 2.46 24.75
C PHE A 300 -11.19 2.83 23.96
N SER A 301 -12.35 2.87 24.60
CA SER A 301 -13.64 3.12 23.93
C SER A 301 -13.69 4.48 23.24
N LYS A 302 -13.15 5.52 23.88
CA LYS A 302 -13.02 6.86 23.28
C LYS A 302 -12.09 6.83 22.07
N SER A 303 -10.92 6.21 22.23
CA SER A 303 -9.90 6.12 21.17
C SER A 303 -10.37 5.32 19.97
N PHE A 304 -11.06 4.20 20.22
CA PHE A 304 -11.61 3.34 19.18
C PHE A 304 -12.67 4.08 18.40
N ARG A 305 -13.63 4.74 19.06
CA ARG A 305 -14.66 5.56 18.39
C ARG A 305 -14.04 6.65 17.53
N GLN A 306 -13.04 7.36 18.04
CA GLN A 306 -12.34 8.39 17.27
C GLN A 306 -11.66 7.84 16.02
N ALA A 307 -11.07 6.64 16.09
CA ALA A 307 -10.35 6.05 14.96
C ALA A 307 -11.26 5.27 13.99
N LYS A 308 -12.38 4.73 14.46
CA LYS A 308 -13.23 3.77 13.74
C LYS A 308 -14.63 4.28 13.43
N GLY A 309 -14.96 5.50 13.88
CA GLY A 309 -16.28 6.12 13.67
C GLY A 309 -17.38 5.62 14.61
N VAL A 310 -17.28 4.38 15.13
CA VAL A 310 -18.29 3.79 16.04
C VAL A 310 -17.67 3.27 17.32
N ALA A 311 -18.46 3.18 18.40
CA ALA A 311 -17.99 2.61 19.66
C ALA A 311 -17.69 1.10 19.50
N PRO A 312 -16.74 0.53 20.28
CA PRO A 312 -16.41 -0.90 20.20
C PRO A 312 -17.63 -1.81 20.31
N ARG A 313 -18.58 -1.49 21.22
CA ARG A 313 -19.81 -2.28 21.42
C ARG A 313 -20.73 -2.33 20.20
N HIS A 314 -20.64 -1.34 19.31
CA HIS A 314 -21.41 -1.23 18.08
C HIS A 314 -20.57 -1.60 16.85
N TRP A 315 -19.34 -2.09 17.04
CA TRP A 315 -18.45 -2.40 15.92
C TRP A 315 -19.04 -3.47 15.01
N LEU A 316 -19.79 -4.42 15.56
CA LEU A 316 -20.51 -5.46 14.79
C LEU A 316 -21.90 -5.02 14.32
N ASP A 317 -22.39 -3.85 14.75
CA ASP A 317 -23.69 -3.30 14.32
C ASP A 317 -23.55 -2.43 13.07
N ARG A 318 -22.32 -2.17 12.63
CA ARG A 318 -22.06 -1.40 11.40
C ARG A 318 -22.54 -2.19 10.18
N PRO A 319 -23.10 -1.51 9.15
CA PRO A 319 -23.35 -2.14 7.86
C PRO A 319 -22.09 -2.89 7.39
N GLY A 320 -22.23 -4.18 7.11
CA GLY A 320 -21.14 -5.07 6.66
C GLY A 320 -20.41 -5.92 7.70
N ALA A 321 -20.80 -5.91 8.97
CA ALA A 321 -20.15 -6.75 10.00
C ALA A 321 -20.93 -8.02 10.41
N ARG A 322 -22.19 -8.17 10.01
CA ARG A 322 -23.07 -9.31 10.37
C ARG A 322 -23.33 -10.25 9.20
N LEU A 323 -22.29 -10.89 8.67
CA LEU A 323 -22.46 -12.05 7.79
C LEU A 323 -21.46 -13.12 8.24
N ARG A 324 -21.96 -14.02 9.10
CA ARG A 324 -21.41 -15.36 9.33
C ARG A 324 -22.40 -16.36 8.76
#